data_AF-A0AAJ1X8Q0-F1
#
_entry.id   AF-A0AAJ1X8Q0-F1
#
_cell.length_a   1.000
_cell.length_b   1.000
_cell.length_c   1.000
_cell.angle_alpha   90.00
_cell.angle_beta   90.00
_cell.angle_gamma   90.00
#
_symmetry.space_group_name_H-M   'P 1'
#
loop_
_entity.id
_entity.type
_entity.pdbx_description
1 polymer ?
#
loop_
_entity_poly.entity_id
_entity_poly.type
_entity_poly.pdbx_seq_one_letter_code
_entity_poly.pdbx_strand_id
1 'polypeptide(L)'
;EIGLIFSLVALGVFISFRLLRFPDLTVDGSFPLGGAVCATLIASGTDPFVATIAATFAGAAAGLVTGWLNVKLKIMDLLASILMMIALYSVNLRIMGKPNVPLI
;
A
#
# COMPACT_ATOMS: atom_id res chain seq x y z
N GLU A 1 -13.73 -13.37 10.18
CA GLU A 1 -12.28 -13.04 10.09
C GLU A 1 -11.96 -11.85 9.21
N ILE A 2 -12.42 -11.82 7.96
CA ILE A 2 -12.04 -10.79 6.97
C ILE A 2 -12.31 -9.36 7.49
N GLY A 3 -13.43 -9.14 8.19
CA GLY A 3 -13.76 -7.84 8.78
C GLY A 3 -12.75 -7.33 9.82
N LEU A 4 -12.09 -8.21 10.57
CA LEU A 4 -11.06 -7.80 11.54
C LEU A 4 -9.80 -7.31 10.82
N ILE A 5 -9.40 -7.97 9.73
CA ILE A 5 -8.23 -7.58 8.94
C ILE A 5 -8.49 -6.25 8.22
N PHE A 6 -9.65 -6.12 7.57
CA PHE A 6 -10.04 -4.88 6.89
C PHE A 6 -10.32 -3.72 7.86
N SER A 7 -10.56 -3.98 9.15
CA SER A 7 -10.70 -2.90 10.14
C SER A 7 -9.43 -2.06 10.30
N LEU A 8 -8.24 -2.65 10.10
CA LEU A 8 -6.96 -1.93 10.10
C LEU A 8 -6.85 -0.99 8.89
N VAL A 9 -7.29 -1.44 7.72
CA VAL A 9 -7.35 -0.63 6.49
C VAL A 9 -8.34 0.53 6.67
N ALA A 10 -9.53 0.25 7.20
CA ALA A 10 -10.55 1.25 7.49
C ALA A 10 -10.06 2.31 8.49
N LEU A 11 -9.27 1.90 9.49
CA LEU A 11 -8.66 2.81 10.45
C LEU A 11 -7.64 3.75 9.78
N GLY A 12 -6.83 3.23 8.84
CA GLY A 12 -5.91 4.05 8.03
C GLY A 12 -6.64 5.12 7.22
N VAL A 13 -7.72 4.73 6.53
CA VAL A 13 -8.57 5.67 5.77
C VAL A 13 -9.22 6.69 6.72
N PHE A 14 -9.74 6.24 7.86
CA PHE A 14 -10.37 7.13 8.84
C PHE A 14 -9.43 8.20 9.36
N ILE A 15 -8.16 7.87 9.65
CA ILE A 15 -7.16 8.86 10.09
C ILE A 15 -6.94 9.93 9.00
N SER A 16 -6.73 9.54 7.75
CA SER A 16 -6.52 10.50 6.66
C SER A 16 -7.73 11.41 6.42
N PHE A 17 -8.93 10.85 6.37
CA PHE A 17 -10.15 11.62 6.13
C PHE A 17 -10.52 12.52 7.32
N ARG A 18 -10.39 12.02 8.56
CA ARG A 18 -10.87 12.74 9.75
C ARG A 18 -9.84 13.71 10.31
N LEU A 19 -8.56 13.33 10.32
CA LEU A 19 -7.48 14.11 10.93
C LEU A 19 -6.86 15.10 9.94
N LEU A 20 -6.56 14.63 8.72
CA LEU A 20 -5.87 15.42 7.70
C LEU A 20 -6.84 16.14 6.75
N ARG A 21 -8.16 15.88 6.84
CA ARG A 21 -9.19 16.33 5.88
C ARG A 21 -8.81 16.03 4.42
N PHE A 22 -8.06 14.94 4.23
CA PHE A 22 -7.48 14.55 2.97
C PHE A 22 -8.11 13.22 2.54
N PRO A 23 -8.87 13.18 1.42
CA PRO A 23 -9.50 11.94 0.95
C PRO A 23 -8.47 11.00 0.31
N ASP A 24 -7.67 10.36 1.17
CA ASP A 24 -6.60 9.46 0.75
C ASP A 24 -7.10 8.03 0.51
N LEU A 25 -7.26 7.69 -0.76
CA LEU A 25 -7.53 6.33 -1.24
C LEU A 25 -6.24 5.52 -1.48
N THR A 26 -5.06 6.07 -1.19
CA THR A 26 -3.77 5.34 -1.31
C THR A 26 -3.74 4.09 -0.42
N VAL A 27 -4.45 4.11 0.71
CA VAL A 27 -4.51 3.00 1.66
C VAL A 27 -4.94 1.69 1.00
N ASP A 28 -5.86 1.76 0.02
CA ASP A 28 -6.31 0.60 -0.76
C ASP A 28 -5.22 0.03 -1.68
N GLY A 29 -4.27 0.85 -2.13
CA GLY A 29 -3.14 0.44 -2.97
C GLY A 29 -1.90 0.02 -2.17
N SER A 30 -1.65 0.66 -1.03
CA SER A 30 -0.46 0.40 -0.19
C SER A 30 -0.62 -0.86 0.66
N PHE A 31 -1.84 -1.20 1.06
CA PHE A 31 -2.13 -2.45 1.78
C PHE A 31 -1.78 -3.71 0.97
N PRO A 32 -2.25 -3.88 -0.28
CA PRO A 32 -1.85 -5.01 -1.11
C PRO A 32 -0.37 -4.93 -1.51
N LEU A 33 0.27 -3.75 -1.50
CA LEU A 33 1.71 -3.63 -1.74
C LEU A 33 2.56 -4.24 -0.64
N GLY A 34 2.20 -4.01 0.62
CA GLY A 34 2.84 -4.71 1.74
C GLY A 34 2.69 -6.23 1.62
N GLY A 35 1.47 -6.69 1.28
CA GLY A 35 1.20 -8.11 1.04
C GLY A 35 2.01 -8.71 -0.11
N ALA A 36 2.06 -8.00 -1.25
CA ALA A 36 2.82 -8.41 -2.43
C ALA A 36 4.31 -8.55 -2.13
N VAL A 37 4.92 -7.55 -1.49
CA VAL A 37 6.34 -7.59 -1.11
C VAL A 37 6.63 -8.73 -0.15
N CYS A 38 5.80 -8.89 0.90
CA CYS A 38 5.95 -9.97 1.86
C CYS A 38 5.84 -11.35 1.19
N ALA A 39 4.80 -11.56 0.37
CA ALA A 39 4.58 -12.80 -0.34
C ALA A 39 5.72 -13.13 -1.31
N THR A 40 6.25 -12.14 -2.03
CA THR A 40 7.39 -12.36 -2.93
C THR A 40 8.68 -12.72 -2.20
N LEU A 41 8.95 -12.11 -1.03
CA LEU A 41 10.14 -12.42 -0.24
C LEU A 41 10.05 -13.79 0.43
N ILE A 42 8.85 -14.17 0.91
CA ILE A 42 8.61 -15.49 1.47
C ILE A 42 8.73 -16.55 0.36
N ALA A 43 8.14 -16.31 -0.81
CA ALA A 43 8.27 -17.20 -1.97
C ALA A 43 9.72 -17.32 -2.47
N SER A 44 10.57 -16.32 -2.23
CA SER A 44 12.01 -16.38 -2.55
C SER A 44 12.87 -17.04 -1.46
N GLY A 45 12.27 -17.59 -0.40
CA GLY A 45 12.97 -18.29 0.67
C GLY A 45 13.55 -17.39 1.77
N THR A 46 13.12 -16.13 1.87
CA THR A 46 13.56 -15.20 2.91
C THR A 46 12.81 -15.44 4.22
N ASP A 47 13.47 -15.23 5.36
CA ASP A 47 12.85 -15.35 6.68
C ASP A 47 11.59 -14.44 6.81
N PRO A 48 10.45 -14.97 7.31
CA PRO A 48 9.19 -14.23 7.41
C PRO A 48 9.27 -12.93 8.22
N PHE A 49 10.15 -12.85 9.23
CA PHE A 49 10.33 -11.61 10.01
C PHE A 49 10.99 -10.53 9.17
N VAL A 50 12.04 -10.88 8.41
CA VAL A 50 12.73 -9.94 7.51
C VAL A 50 11.80 -9.51 6.38
N ALA A 51 11.00 -10.44 5.84
CA ALA A 51 10.00 -10.15 4.82
C ALA A 51 8.93 -9.15 5.32
N THR A 52 8.47 -9.29 6.57
CA THR A 52 7.47 -8.40 7.17
C THR A 52 8.03 -6.99 7.41
N ILE A 53 9.29 -6.89 7.85
CA ILE A 53 9.97 -5.60 8.02
C ILE A 53 10.13 -4.91 6.65
N ALA A 54 10.58 -5.63 5.63
CA ALA A 54 10.72 -5.10 4.27
C ALA A 54 9.37 -4.63 3.69
N ALA A 55 8.30 -5.41 3.89
CA ALA A 55 6.95 -5.04 3.50
C ALA A 55 6.46 -3.76 4.20
N THR A 56 6.78 -3.59 5.48
CA THR A 56 6.43 -2.38 6.24
C THR A 56 7.13 -1.15 5.66
N PHE A 57 8.42 -1.26 5.33
CA PHE A 57 9.17 -0.17 4.69
C PHE A 57 8.64 0.15 3.29
N ALA A 58 8.26 -0.86 2.50
CA ALA A 58 7.67 -0.65 1.18
C ALA A 58 6.32 0.08 1.25
N GLY A 59 5.46 -0.28 2.21
CA GLY A 59 4.20 0.42 2.48
C GLY A 59 4.42 1.86 2.96
N ALA A 60 5.40 2.08 3.84
CA ALA A 60 5.77 3.42 4.29
C ALA A 60 6.32 4.30 3.15
N ALA A 61 7.14 3.73 2.27
CA ALA A 61 7.65 4.43 1.08
C ALA A 61 6.51 4.84 0.13
N ALA A 62 5.52 3.96 -0.07
CA ALA A 62 4.32 4.30 -0.85
C ALA A 62 3.56 5.51 -0.27
N GLY A 63 3.34 5.54 1.05
CA GLY A 63 2.71 6.67 1.73
C GLY A 63 3.53 7.97 1.66
N LEU A 64 4.87 7.87 1.76
CA LEU A 64 5.76 9.03 1.58
C LEU A 64 5.69 9.60 0.16
N VAL A 65 5.62 8.73 -0.86
CA VAL A 65 5.47 9.17 -2.25
C VAL A 65 4.13 9.87 -2.47
N THR A 66 3.03 9.39 -1.87
CA THR A 66 1.72 10.07 -1.90
C THR A 66 1.79 11.45 -1.28
N GLY A 67 2.34 11.55 -0.07
CA GLY A 67 2.49 12.82 0.63
C GLY A 67 3.37 13.80 -0.15
N TRP A 68 4.44 13.30 -0.76
CA TRP A 68 5.31 14.11 -1.61
C TRP A 68 4.61 14.59 -2.88
N LEU A 69 3.85 13.73 -3.56
CA LEU A 69 3.05 14.11 -4.73
C LEU A 69 2.07 15.23 -4.38
N ASN A 70 1.37 15.09 -3.26
CA ASN A 70 0.40 16.07 -2.80
C ASN A 70 1.07 17.43 -2.50
N VAL A 71 2.13 17.43 -1.69
CA VAL A 71 2.81 18.66 -1.23
C VAL A 71 3.54 19.38 -2.37
N LYS A 72 4.16 18.66 -3.30
CA LYS A 72 4.93 19.28 -4.40
C LYS A 72 4.09 19.66 -5.62
N LEU A 73 3.10 18.87 -6.03
CA LEU A 73 2.38 19.12 -7.29
C LEU A 73 1.13 19.99 -7.12
N LYS A 74 0.69 20.31 -5.89
CA LYS A 74 -0.52 21.12 -5.60
C LYS A 74 -1.76 20.65 -6.38
N ILE A 75 -1.84 19.35 -6.67
CA ILE A 75 -2.99 18.75 -7.36
C ILE A 75 -4.14 18.65 -6.36
N MET A 76 -5.39 18.71 -6.83
CA MET A 76 -6.54 18.42 -5.97
C MET A 76 -6.35 17.07 -5.29
N ASP A 77 -6.58 17.07 -3.98
CA ASP A 77 -6.31 15.96 -3.07
C ASP A 77 -6.86 14.61 -3.52
N LEU A 78 -8.06 14.63 -4.11
CA LEU A 78 -8.76 13.47 -4.64
C LEU A 78 -8.10 12.87 -5.89
N LEU A 79 -7.56 13.73 -6.77
CA LEU A 79 -6.91 13.28 -8.02
C LEU A 79 -5.56 12.62 -7.72
N ALA A 80 -4.82 13.16 -6.75
CA ALA A 80 -3.56 12.59 -6.29
C ALA A 80 -3.76 11.18 -5.72
N SER A 81 -4.82 10.98 -4.92
CA SER A 81 -5.08 9.68 -4.30
C SER A 81 -5.56 8.61 -5.29
N ILE A 82 -6.42 8.94 -6.25
CA ILE A 82 -6.83 8.00 -7.33
C ILE A 82 -5.64 7.64 -8.23
N LEU A 83 -4.80 8.63 -8.59
CA LEU A 83 -3.62 8.38 -9.41
C LEU A 83 -2.64 7.43 -8.69
N MET A 84 -2.46 7.62 -7.38
CA MET A 84 -1.61 6.75 -6.59
C MET A 84 -2.18 5.32 -6.46
N MET A 85 -3.50 5.19 -6.28
CA MET A 85 -4.16 3.87 -6.26
C MET A 85 -3.86 3.07 -7.53
N ILE A 86 -3.95 3.70 -8.71
CA ILE A 86 -3.66 3.06 -10.01
C ILE A 86 -2.16 2.78 -10.18
N ALA A 87 -1.29 3.70 -9.73
CA ALA A 87 0.15 3.51 -9.79
C ALA A 87 0.60 2.34 -8.91
N LEU A 88 0.10 2.25 -7.68
CA LEU A 88 0.41 1.17 -6.74
C LEU A 88 -0.14 -0.17 -7.23
N TYR A 89 -1.29 -0.19 -7.88
CA TYR A 89 -1.79 -1.40 -8.54
C TYR A 89 -0.80 -1.92 -9.59
N SER A 90 -0.25 -1.03 -10.42
CA SER A 90 0.78 -1.39 -11.41
C SER A 90 2.08 -1.86 -10.75
N VAL A 91 2.49 -1.23 -9.65
CA VAL A 91 3.68 -1.63 -8.87
C VAL A 91 3.49 -3.01 -8.25
N ASN A 92 2.31 -3.31 -7.70
CA ASN A 92 1.99 -4.62 -7.13
C ASN A 92 2.17 -5.73 -8.16
N LEU A 93 1.63 -5.53 -9.36
CA LEU A 93 1.80 -6.49 -10.45
C LEU A 93 3.27 -6.64 -10.87
N ARG A 94 4.05 -5.55 -10.83
CA ARG A 94 5.48 -5.57 -11.14
C ARG A 94 6.30 -6.33 -10.08
N ILE A 95 5.99 -6.14 -8.81
CA ILE A 95 6.65 -6.80 -7.67
C ILE A 95 6.32 -8.29 -7.69
N MET A 96 5.05 -8.65 -7.92
CA MET A 96 4.62 -10.05 -7.95
C MET A 96 5.13 -10.80 -9.19
N GLY A 97 5.41 -10.12 -10.31
CA GLY A 97 5.90 -10.71 -11.56
C GLY A 97 4.93 -11.68 -12.27
N LYS A 98 3.89 -12.15 -11.55
CA LYS A 98 2.78 -12.98 -11.99
C LYS A 98 1.50 -12.48 -11.30
N PRO A 99 0.30 -12.70 -11.89
CA PRO A 99 -0.97 -12.28 -11.29
C PRO A 99 -1.25 -12.93 -9.93
N ASN A 100 -0.63 -14.08 -9.67
CA ASN A 100 -0.79 -14.83 -8.44
C ASN A 100 0.56 -15.47 -8.06
N VAL A 101 1.05 -15.18 -6.85
CA VAL A 101 2.14 -15.93 -6.23
C VAL A 101 1.46 -16.85 -5.21
N PRO A 102 1.13 -18.10 -5.57
CA PRO A 102 0.54 -19.02 -4.62
C PRO A 102 1.59 -19.38 -3.57
N LEU A 103 1.39 -18.87 -2.36
CA LEU A 103 2.04 -19.38 -1.16
C LEU A 103 1.31 -20.68 -0.78
N ILE A 104 1.74 -21.79 -1.38
CA ILE A 104 1.33 -23.16 -0.97
C ILE A 104 2.46 -23.85 -0.23
#